data_AF-B8KZS9-F1
#
_entry.id   AF-B8KZS9-F1
#
_cell.length_a   1.000
_cell.length_b   1.000
_cell.length_c   1.000
_cell.angle_alpha   90.00
_cell.angle_beta   90.00
_cell.angle_gamma   90.00
#
_symmetry.space_group_name_H-M   'P 1'
#
loop_
_entity.id
_entity.type
_entity.pdbx_description
1 polymer ?
#
loop_
_entity_poly.entity_id
_entity_poly.type
_entity_poly.pdbx_seq_one_letter_code
_entity_poly.pdbx_strand_id
1 'polypeptide(L)'
;MEVEQFTSTRLKAIELFKSQPKGGKDIVSLDAIFISLCSLAQAQAGDGSSTQARTVARPGRQQPPAPWFTETLAALKGKGESITVARFLMFANRFPVKRMDQVNAARWLRDAGYIPRKTGGNLVFDL
;
A
#
# COMPACT_ATOMS: atom_id res chain seq x y z
N MET A 1 -11.98 -14.86 1.62
CA MET A 1 -12.11 -15.64 2.86
C MET A 1 -13.54 -16.12 2.93
N GLU A 2 -13.73 -17.42 2.88
CA GLU A 2 -15.06 -18.02 2.99
C GLU A 2 -15.59 -17.87 4.41
N VAL A 3 -16.92 -17.86 4.57
CA VAL A 3 -17.59 -17.60 5.86
C VAL A 3 -17.20 -18.62 6.93
N GLU A 4 -16.98 -19.88 6.51
CA GLU A 4 -16.54 -20.96 7.39
C GLU A 4 -15.11 -20.76 7.88
N GLN A 5 -14.20 -20.32 7.00
CA GLN A 5 -12.81 -20.00 7.35
C GLN A 5 -12.72 -18.82 8.32
N PHE A 6 -13.55 -17.79 8.11
CA PHE A 6 -13.64 -16.66 9.03
C PHE A 6 -14.09 -17.11 10.43
N THR A 7 -15.14 -17.93 10.48
CA THR A 7 -15.72 -18.43 11.74
C THR A 7 -14.73 -19.30 12.50
N SER A 8 -14.06 -20.23 11.81
CA SER A 8 -13.02 -21.08 12.37
C SER A 8 -11.82 -20.26 12.91
N THR A 9 -11.33 -19.31 12.12
CA THR A 9 -10.21 -18.42 12.52
C THR A 9 -10.58 -17.59 13.74
N ARG A 10 -11.81 -17.10 13.81
CA ARG A 10 -12.32 -16.31 14.94
C ARG A 10 -12.37 -17.13 16.22
N LEU A 11 -12.86 -18.38 16.16
CA LEU A 11 -12.92 -19.27 17.33
C LEU A 11 -11.51 -19.58 17.85
N LYS A 12 -10.56 -19.84 16.94
CA LYS A 12 -9.15 -20.07 17.29
C LYS A 12 -8.50 -18.84 17.92
N ALA A 13 -8.81 -17.63 17.45
CA ALA A 13 -8.32 -16.40 18.06
C ALA A 13 -8.83 -16.21 19.49
N ILE A 14 -10.12 -16.53 19.73
CA ILE A 14 -10.74 -16.44 21.06
C ILE A 14 -10.10 -17.44 22.03
N GLU A 15 -9.83 -18.67 21.57
CA GLU A 15 -9.18 -19.70 22.38
C GLU A 15 -7.76 -19.28 22.79
N LEU A 16 -6.95 -18.82 21.82
CA LEU A 16 -5.60 -18.31 22.08
C LEU A 16 -5.60 -17.08 22.98
N PHE A 17 -6.60 -16.19 22.84
CA PHE A 17 -6.71 -15.04 23.72
C PHE A 17 -7.00 -15.46 25.17
N LYS A 18 -7.87 -16.47 25.36
CA LYS A 18 -8.25 -16.99 26.69
C LYS A 18 -7.16 -17.81 27.36
N SER A 19 -6.25 -18.41 26.60
CA SER A 19 -5.13 -19.19 27.15
C SER A 19 -3.96 -18.33 27.63
N GLN A 20 -4.00 -17.01 27.40
CA GLN A 20 -2.98 -16.10 27.89
C GLN A 20 -2.96 -16.03 29.43
N PRO A 21 -1.76 -15.93 30.04
CA PRO A 21 -1.63 -15.83 31.49
C PRO A 21 -2.28 -14.53 31.99
N LYS A 22 -3.27 -14.68 32.89
CA LYS A 22 -3.96 -13.55 33.50
C LYS A 22 -2.97 -12.78 34.39
N GLY A 23 -2.67 -11.53 34.03
CA GLY A 23 -1.78 -10.66 34.79
C GLY A 23 -0.37 -10.49 34.23
N GLY A 24 -0.07 -11.07 33.05
CA GLY A 24 1.14 -10.72 32.30
C GLY A 24 1.09 -9.27 31.83
N LYS A 25 2.23 -8.55 31.87
CA LYS A 25 2.33 -7.19 31.32
C LYS A 25 2.15 -7.16 29.80
N ASP A 26 2.35 -8.30 29.14
CA ASP A 26 2.34 -8.45 27.68
C ASP A 26 1.16 -9.31 27.20
N ILE A 27 -0.07 -8.88 27.50
CA ILE A 27 -1.28 -9.52 26.93
C ILE A 27 -1.45 -9.03 25.49
N VAL A 28 -1.45 -9.97 24.55
CA VAL A 28 -1.74 -9.71 23.15
C VAL A 28 -3.26 -9.53 22.99
N SER A 29 -3.67 -8.46 22.31
CA SER A 29 -5.10 -8.20 22.07
C SER A 29 -5.72 -9.25 21.16
N LEU A 30 -7.03 -9.51 21.34
CA LEU A 30 -7.77 -10.45 20.50
C LEU A 30 -7.67 -10.09 19.01
N ASP A 31 -7.72 -8.79 18.68
CA ASP A 31 -7.60 -8.31 17.31
C ASP A 31 -6.21 -8.60 16.72
N ALA A 32 -5.15 -8.41 17.50
CA ALA A 32 -3.79 -8.70 17.06
C ALA A 32 -3.59 -10.21 16.80
N ILE A 33 -4.16 -11.07 17.64
CA ILE A 33 -4.16 -12.53 17.44
C ILE A 33 -4.94 -12.89 16.16
N PHE A 34 -6.15 -12.33 15.99
CA PHE A 34 -6.99 -12.61 14.83
C PHE A 34 -6.33 -12.17 13.51
N ILE A 35 -5.78 -10.95 13.45
CA ILE A 35 -5.05 -10.43 12.29
C ILE A 35 -3.83 -11.31 11.97
N SER A 36 -3.12 -11.78 12.99
CA SER A 36 -1.96 -12.68 12.81
C SER A 36 -2.36 -14.03 12.23
N LEU A 37 -3.46 -14.62 12.71
CA LEU A 37 -3.99 -15.87 12.15
C LEU A 37 -4.48 -15.72 10.71
N CYS A 38 -5.18 -14.63 10.40
CA CYS A 38 -5.60 -14.32 9.02
C CYS A 38 -4.38 -14.14 8.10
N SER A 39 -3.34 -13.47 8.59
CA SER A 39 -2.09 -13.27 7.84
C SER A 39 -1.35 -14.58 7.60
N LEU A 40 -1.32 -15.47 8.59
CA LEU A 40 -0.72 -16.80 8.48
C LEU A 40 -1.50 -17.71 7.52
N ALA A 41 -2.83 -17.69 7.57
CA ALA A 41 -3.67 -18.44 6.63
C ALA A 41 -3.48 -17.96 5.18
N GLN A 42 -3.32 -16.65 4.97
CA GLN A 42 -2.99 -16.10 3.65
C GLN A 42 -1.57 -16.47 3.20
N ALA A 43 -0.62 -16.57 4.13
CA ALA A 43 0.75 -17.01 3.85
C ALA A 43 0.87 -18.51 3.59
N GLN A 44 -0.06 -19.35 4.08
CA GLN A 44 -0.09 -20.80 3.79
C GLN A 44 -0.86 -21.12 2.49
N ALA A 45 -1.80 -20.28 2.08
CA ALA A 45 -2.50 -20.41 0.80
C ALA A 45 -1.63 -20.00 -0.42
N GLY A 46 -0.47 -19.40 -0.18
CA GLY A 46 0.58 -19.21 -1.17
C GLY A 46 1.80 -20.02 -0.75
N ASP A 47 2.10 -21.10 -1.47
CA ASP A 47 3.27 -21.95 -1.26
C ASP A 47 4.55 -21.15 -0.98
N GLY A 48 5.25 -21.51 0.10
CA GLY A 48 6.68 -21.33 0.29
C GLY A 48 7.24 -19.90 0.39
N SER A 49 7.93 -19.64 1.51
CA SER A 49 8.94 -18.58 1.68
C SER A 49 8.43 -17.13 1.74
N SER A 50 8.45 -16.55 2.94
CA SER A 50 9.42 -15.49 3.25
C SER A 50 9.24 -14.96 4.66
N THR A 51 10.28 -15.19 5.45
CA THR A 51 10.71 -14.39 6.60
C THR A 51 10.47 -12.90 6.33
N GLN A 52 9.97 -12.19 7.34
CA GLN A 52 9.85 -10.74 7.34
C GLN A 52 11.15 -10.07 6.84
N ALA A 53 11.13 -9.61 5.60
CA ALA A 53 12.08 -8.65 5.07
C ALA A 53 11.28 -7.41 4.65
N ARG A 54 11.36 -6.37 5.49
CA ARG A 54 11.24 -4.93 5.16
C ARG A 54 10.54 -4.66 3.83
N THR A 55 9.21 -4.55 3.83
CA THR A 55 8.34 -3.95 2.78
C THR A 55 9.05 -3.52 1.48
N VAL A 56 9.52 -4.48 0.68
CA VAL A 56 9.88 -4.26 -0.73
C VAL A 56 8.67 -4.70 -1.53
N ALA A 57 8.03 -3.73 -2.18
CA ALA A 57 7.11 -3.87 -3.31
C ALA A 57 6.21 -5.13 -3.34
N ARG A 58 4.95 -4.96 -2.90
CA ARG A 58 3.84 -5.88 -3.18
C ARG A 58 3.85 -6.30 -4.67
N PRO A 59 3.90 -7.60 -5.02
CA PRO A 59 3.77 -8.06 -6.39
C PRO A 59 2.29 -8.08 -6.78
N GLY A 60 1.72 -6.91 -6.97
CA GLY A 60 0.54 -6.75 -7.82
C GLY A 60 1.04 -6.06 -9.07
N ARG A 61 1.21 -6.82 -10.17
CA ARG A 61 1.54 -6.37 -11.53
C ARG A 61 1.77 -4.85 -11.58
N GLN A 62 3.03 -4.41 -11.56
CA GLN A 62 3.35 -2.99 -11.73
C GLN A 62 2.62 -2.50 -12.97
N GLN A 63 1.49 -1.82 -12.76
CA GLN A 63 0.64 -1.45 -13.88
C GLN A 63 1.46 -0.47 -14.70
N PRO A 64 1.66 -0.74 -16.01
CA PRO A 64 2.43 0.17 -16.84
C PRO A 64 1.79 1.56 -16.77
N PRO A 65 2.59 2.64 -16.96
CA PRO A 65 2.05 3.98 -17.06
C PRO A 65 0.89 4.01 -18.04
N ALA A 66 -0.26 4.51 -17.59
CA ALA A 66 -1.41 4.67 -18.47
C ALA A 66 -1.11 5.76 -19.52
N PRO A 67 -1.74 5.75 -20.71
CA PRO A 67 -1.45 6.72 -21.78
C PRO A 67 -1.57 8.18 -21.33
N TRP A 68 -2.57 8.49 -20.50
CA TRP A 68 -2.76 9.83 -19.93
C TRP A 68 -1.55 10.31 -19.11
N PHE A 69 -0.82 9.41 -18.47
CA PHE A 69 0.35 9.75 -17.66
C PHE A 69 1.48 10.25 -18.56
N THR A 70 1.78 9.50 -19.62
CA THR A 70 2.85 9.85 -20.57
C THR A 70 2.52 11.14 -21.32
N GLU A 71 1.27 11.34 -21.70
CA GLU A 71 0.80 12.58 -22.34
C GLU A 71 0.93 13.79 -21.42
N THR A 72 0.48 13.66 -20.16
CA THR A 72 0.57 14.72 -19.16
C THR A 72 2.03 15.05 -18.84
N LEU A 73 2.88 14.03 -18.69
CA LEU A 73 4.29 14.21 -18.43
C LEU A 73 4.99 14.94 -19.59
N ALA A 74 4.72 14.56 -20.84
CA ALA A 74 5.26 15.24 -22.00
C ALA A 74 4.79 16.70 -22.10
N ALA A 75 3.53 16.98 -21.76
CA ALA A 75 2.98 18.34 -21.77
C ALA A 75 3.52 19.25 -20.64
N LEU A 76 4.08 18.66 -19.58
CA LEU A 76 4.69 19.39 -18.46
C LEU A 76 6.22 19.48 -18.55
N LYS A 77 6.85 18.53 -19.25
CA LYS A 77 8.31 18.47 -19.42
C LYS A 77 8.84 19.75 -20.06
N GLY A 78 9.83 20.37 -19.44
CA GLY A 78 10.47 21.60 -19.94
C GLY A 78 9.79 22.91 -19.54
N LYS A 79 8.72 22.88 -18.74
CA LYS A 79 8.15 24.09 -18.12
C LYS A 79 8.92 24.57 -16.89
N GLY A 80 9.83 23.74 -16.35
CA GLY A 80 10.66 24.10 -15.20
C GLY A 80 9.87 24.33 -13.91
N GLU A 81 8.63 23.85 -13.84
CA GLU A 81 7.78 24.00 -12.65
C GLU A 81 7.85 22.76 -11.76
N SER A 82 8.10 22.99 -10.47
CA SER A 82 7.91 21.98 -9.43
C SER A 82 6.41 21.69 -9.24
N ILE A 83 6.02 20.42 -9.25
CA ILE A 83 4.61 20.01 -9.19
C ILE A 83 4.35 18.97 -8.10
N THR A 84 3.20 19.07 -7.43
CA THR A 84 2.72 18.02 -6.54
C THR A 84 2.00 16.92 -7.32
N VAL A 85 1.95 15.70 -6.77
CA VAL A 85 1.18 14.60 -7.38
C VAL A 85 -0.29 14.98 -7.61
N ALA A 86 -0.89 15.69 -6.65
CA ALA A 86 -2.26 16.19 -6.79
C ALA A 86 -2.38 17.11 -8.01
N ARG A 87 -1.49 18.12 -8.14
CA ARG A 87 -1.51 19.06 -9.27
C ARG A 87 -1.23 18.38 -10.61
N PHE A 88 -0.35 17.37 -10.63
CA PHE A 88 -0.12 16.52 -11.81
C PHE A 88 -1.41 15.79 -12.24
N LEU A 89 -2.13 15.19 -11.28
CA LEU A 89 -3.42 14.55 -11.55
C LEU A 89 -4.49 15.55 -11.99
N MET A 90 -4.41 16.80 -11.52
CA MET A 90 -5.31 17.86 -12.01
C MET A 90 -5.08 18.14 -13.50
N PHE A 91 -3.82 18.28 -13.95
CA PHE A 91 -3.50 18.46 -15.37
C PHE A 91 -3.92 17.27 -16.22
N ALA A 92 -3.89 16.06 -15.66
CA ALA A 92 -4.39 14.85 -16.31
C ALA A 92 -5.93 14.71 -16.30
N ASN A 93 -6.67 15.72 -15.84
CA ASN A 93 -8.13 15.69 -15.67
C ASN A 93 -8.63 14.50 -14.81
N ARG A 94 -7.84 14.07 -13.82
CA ARG A 94 -8.16 12.94 -12.93
C ARG A 94 -8.89 13.39 -11.68
N PHE A 95 -10.14 13.80 -11.86
CA PHE A 95 -11.04 14.14 -10.75
C PHE A 95 -12.30 13.26 -10.74
N PRO A 96 -12.77 12.85 -9.55
CA PRO A 96 -12.14 13.03 -8.23
C PRO A 96 -10.87 12.18 -8.07
N VAL A 97 -9.87 12.73 -7.36
CA VAL A 97 -8.57 12.06 -7.18
C VAL A 97 -8.73 10.84 -6.26
N LYS A 98 -8.52 9.64 -6.81
CA LYS A 98 -8.50 8.40 -6.02
C LYS A 98 -7.14 8.19 -5.36
N ARG A 99 -7.12 7.59 -4.16
CA ARG A 99 -5.86 7.25 -3.46
C ARG A 99 -4.92 6.39 -4.33
N MET A 100 -5.47 5.48 -5.12
CA MET A 100 -4.67 4.63 -6.02
C MET A 100 -4.03 5.43 -7.16
N ASP A 101 -4.73 6.45 -7.69
CA ASP A 101 -4.19 7.32 -8.74
C ASP A 101 -3.00 8.13 -8.20
N GLN A 102 -3.06 8.60 -6.95
CA GLN A 102 -1.92 9.27 -6.30
C GLN A 102 -0.73 8.34 -6.13
N VAL A 103 -0.96 7.10 -5.65
CA VAL A 103 0.11 6.11 -5.45
C VAL A 103 0.75 5.74 -6.79
N ASN A 104 -0.05 5.49 -7.83
CA ASN A 104 0.45 5.12 -9.15
C ASN A 104 1.19 6.29 -9.82
N ALA A 105 0.63 7.51 -9.82
CA ALA A 105 1.29 8.67 -10.40
C ALA A 105 2.61 8.99 -9.70
N ALA A 106 2.66 8.95 -8.37
CA ALA A 106 3.89 9.15 -7.62
C ALA A 106 4.95 8.08 -7.92
N ARG A 107 4.53 6.82 -8.12
CA ARG A 107 5.42 5.74 -8.54
C ARG A 107 5.95 5.97 -9.96
N TRP A 108 5.06 6.19 -10.92
CA TRP A 108 5.44 6.38 -12.33
C TRP A 108 6.34 7.60 -12.54
N LEU A 109 6.18 8.68 -11.75
CA LEU A 109 7.11 9.82 -11.76
C LEU A 109 8.51 9.41 -11.30
N ARG A 110 8.63 8.56 -10.27
CA ARG A 110 9.93 8.03 -9.83
C ARG A 110 10.53 7.09 -10.86
N ASP A 111 9.71 6.23 -11.46
CA ASP A 111 10.13 5.29 -12.49
C ASP A 111 10.64 6.04 -13.74
N ALA A 112 10.10 7.23 -14.02
CA ALA A 112 10.56 8.12 -15.08
C ALA A 112 11.83 8.94 -14.71
N GLY A 113 12.39 8.75 -13.51
CA GLY A 113 13.64 9.37 -13.06
C GLY A 113 13.48 10.64 -12.22
N TYR A 114 12.25 11.07 -11.91
CA TYR A 114 12.02 12.27 -11.11
C TYR A 114 12.07 11.96 -9.61
N ILE A 115 13.03 12.58 -8.91
CA ILE A 115 13.23 12.38 -7.47
C ILE A 115 12.39 13.42 -6.71
N PRO A 116 11.43 13.00 -5.87
CA PRO A 116 10.59 13.94 -5.15
C PRO A 116 11.30 14.57 -3.96
N ARG A 117 11.04 15.85 -3.74
CA ARG A 117 11.32 16.57 -2.49
C ARG A 117 10.07 16.54 -1.60
N LYS A 118 10.26 16.45 -0.28
CA LYS A 118 9.16 16.45 0.69
C LYS A 118 8.97 17.86 1.24
N THR A 119 7.83 18.48 0.96
CA THR A 119 7.52 19.86 1.38
C THR A 119 6.12 19.91 1.97
N GLY A 120 6.00 20.30 3.24
CA GLY A 120 4.68 20.46 3.90
C GLY A 120 3.81 19.20 3.88
N GLY A 121 4.42 18.00 3.96
CA GLY A 121 3.72 16.72 3.88
C GLY A 121 3.42 16.22 2.45
N ASN A 122 3.69 17.03 1.43
CA ASN A 122 3.48 16.67 0.03
C ASN A 122 4.78 16.21 -0.65
N LEU A 123 4.63 15.33 -1.65
CA LEU A 123 5.69 15.00 -2.60
C LEU A 123 5.65 16.02 -3.75
N VAL A 124 6.77 16.69 -3.96
CA VAL A 124 6.98 17.69 -5.01
C VAL A 124 8.03 17.15 -5.99
N PHE A 125 7.73 17.15 -7.28
CA PHE A 125 8.60 16.67 -8.36
C PHE A 125 9.00 17.83 -9.24
N ASP A 126 10.27 17.90 -9.62
CA ASP A 126 10.81 18.89 -10.56
C ASP A 126 10.79 18.27 -11.96
N LEU A 127 9.91 18.73 -12.87
CA LEU A 127 9.63 18.12 -14.19
C LEU A 127 10.30 18.84 -15.38
#